data_AF-A8URT7-F1
#
_entry.id   AF-A8URT7-F1
#
_cell.length_a   1.000
_cell.length_b   1.000
_cell.length_c   1.000
_cell.angle_alpha   90.00
_cell.angle_beta   90.00
_cell.angle_gamma   90.00
#
_symmetry.space_group_name_H-M   'P 1'
#
loop_
_entity.id
_entity.type
_entity.pdbx_description
1 polymer ?
#
loop_
_entity_poly.entity_id
_entity_poly.type
_entity_poly.pdbx_seq_one_letter_code
_entity_poly.pdbx_strand_id
1 'polypeptide(L)'
;MDRKKIIEEYLFEGTPEEKKEKFEIAWDVRESFDSIRSGQSKTKVFEPLASRIEKDLLEEPFKITYLDWGSVYVAKREWRQDEKDRGIYAICVEKWNRGWPTIGIVRNKPFTTDTEKQIGDILSRQNFRPTQWYLGYIPIPDWNYGDLRDYYRIVLLNPLEIVDFFFNYFKQVYEIVRKTPGLEQLLDRSVEERKAQVQK
;
A
#
# COMPACT_ATOMS: atom_id res chain seq x y z
N MET A 1 22.69 23.40 -7.51
CA MET A 1 22.53 24.22 -6.29
C MET A 1 22.08 23.30 -5.17
N ASP A 2 22.85 23.20 -4.08
CA ASP A 2 22.54 22.30 -2.97
C ASP A 2 21.44 22.91 -2.10
N ARG A 3 20.20 22.42 -2.27
CA ARG A 3 19.04 22.91 -1.52
C ARG A 3 19.16 22.64 -0.02
N LYS A 4 19.89 21.59 0.38
CA LYS A 4 20.09 21.28 1.80
C LYS A 4 20.92 22.37 2.45
N LYS A 5 22.01 22.78 1.81
CA LYS A 5 22.88 23.87 2.30
C LYS A 5 22.12 25.20 2.46
N ILE A 6 21.28 25.55 1.49
CA ILE A 6 20.46 26.77 1.56
C ILE A 6 19.46 26.72 2.73
N ILE A 7 18.84 25.55 2.95
CA ILE A 7 17.91 25.37 4.07
C ILE A 7 18.66 25.44 5.40
N GLU A 8 19.85 24.84 5.50
CA GLU A 8 20.70 24.90 6.69
C GLU A 8 21.10 26.35 7.01
N GLU A 9 21.57 27.11 6.01
CA GLU A 9 21.89 28.53 6.16
C GLU A 9 20.67 29.32 6.61
N TYR A 10 19.51 29.15 5.96
CA TYR A 10 18.28 29.82 6.36
C TYR A 10 17.90 29.54 7.83
N LEU A 11 17.88 28.27 8.24
CA LEU A 11 17.43 27.85 9.57
C LEU A 11 18.38 28.28 10.69
N PHE A 12 19.69 28.32 10.44
CA PHE A 12 20.70 28.47 11.49
C PHE A 12 21.48 29.79 11.46
N GLU A 13 21.14 30.71 10.56
CA GLU A 13 21.61 32.10 10.59
C GLU A 13 20.71 33.01 11.46
N GLY A 14 21.33 34.00 12.11
CA GLY A 14 20.63 34.99 12.95
C GLY A 14 20.90 34.85 14.45
N THR A 15 20.09 35.52 15.27
CA THR A 15 20.08 35.41 16.74
C THR A 15 19.48 34.06 17.20
N PRO A 16 19.71 33.62 18.44
CA PRO A 16 19.06 32.42 18.98
C PRO A 16 17.53 32.44 18.85
N GLU A 17 16.90 33.58 19.08
CA GLU A 17 15.45 33.77 18.98
C GLU A 17 14.96 33.62 17.53
N GLU A 18 15.66 34.23 16.57
CA GLU A 18 15.34 34.11 15.14
C GLU A 18 15.48 32.66 14.67
N LYS A 19 16.55 31.96 15.09
CA LYS A 19 16.74 30.54 14.74
C LYS A 19 15.62 29.66 15.30
N LYS A 20 15.19 29.93 16.53
CA LYS A 20 14.07 29.22 17.15
C LYS A 20 12.79 29.42 16.33
N GLU A 21 12.44 30.66 16.01
CA GLU A 21 11.24 30.96 15.22
C GLU A 21 11.28 30.28 13.83
N LYS A 22 12.42 30.36 13.13
CA LYS A 22 12.59 29.68 11.83
C LYS A 22 12.47 28.16 11.93
N PHE A 23 12.98 27.57 13.00
CA PHE A 23 12.84 26.13 13.25
C PHE A 23 11.38 25.73 13.46
N GLU A 24 10.65 26.46 14.32
CA GLU A 24 9.23 26.20 14.58
C GLU A 24 8.41 26.30 13.28
N ILE A 25 8.62 27.35 12.48
CA ILE A 25 7.94 27.51 11.17
C ILE A 25 8.26 26.32 10.25
N ALA A 26 9.52 25.91 10.16
CA ALA A 26 9.90 24.78 9.30
C ALA A 26 9.30 23.46 9.80
N TRP A 27 9.19 23.28 11.11
CA TRP A 27 8.53 22.13 11.72
C TRP A 27 7.02 22.13 11.43
N ASP A 28 6.35 23.25 11.65
CA ASP A 28 4.92 23.45 11.36
C ASP A 28 4.60 23.21 9.89
N VAL A 29 5.45 23.72 8.98
CA VAL A 29 5.33 23.47 7.54
C VAL A 29 5.44 21.97 7.23
N ARG A 30 6.38 21.25 7.86
CA ARG A 30 6.53 19.81 7.67
C ARG A 30 5.30 19.05 8.16
N GLU A 31 4.84 19.31 9.39
CA GLU A 31 3.69 18.60 9.97
C GLU A 31 2.40 18.90 9.21
N SER A 32 2.19 20.17 8.87
CA SER A 32 1.03 20.61 8.07
C SER A 32 1.07 19.96 6.69
N PHE A 33 2.22 19.94 6.01
CA PHE A 33 2.36 19.30 4.71
C PHE A 33 2.12 17.79 4.79
N ASP A 34 2.63 17.13 5.82
CA ASP A 34 2.43 15.68 6.04
C ASP A 34 0.95 15.34 6.29
N SER A 35 0.23 16.17 7.04
CA SER A 35 -1.20 16.05 7.26
C SER A 35 -2.00 16.30 5.97
N ILE A 36 -1.71 17.42 5.28
CA ILE A 36 -2.37 17.80 4.02
C ILE A 36 -2.20 16.70 2.99
N ARG A 37 -0.97 16.23 2.73
CA ARG A 37 -0.76 15.21 1.68
C ARG A 37 -1.49 13.90 2.01
N SER A 38 -1.56 13.52 3.29
CA SER A 38 -2.26 12.30 3.72
C SER A 38 -3.76 12.46 3.52
N GLY A 39 -4.32 13.62 3.90
CA GLY A 39 -5.72 13.95 3.64
C GLY A 39 -6.07 13.98 2.15
N GLN A 40 -5.19 14.56 1.31
CA GLN A 40 -5.38 14.61 -0.14
C GLN A 40 -5.30 13.22 -0.77
N SER A 41 -4.31 12.40 -0.41
CA SER A 41 -4.21 11.02 -0.91
C SER A 41 -5.43 10.20 -0.50
N LYS A 42 -5.87 10.29 0.76
CA LYS A 42 -7.06 9.58 1.23
C LYS A 42 -8.30 9.95 0.40
N THR A 43 -8.62 11.23 0.34
CA THR A 43 -9.89 11.71 -0.23
C THR A 43 -9.93 11.73 -1.75
N LYS A 44 -8.79 11.99 -2.41
CA LYS A 44 -8.73 12.11 -3.87
C LYS A 44 -8.32 10.84 -4.58
N VAL A 45 -7.64 9.92 -3.89
CA VAL A 45 -7.13 8.69 -4.51
C VAL A 45 -7.79 7.47 -3.88
N PHE A 46 -7.55 7.21 -2.59
CA PHE A 46 -7.90 5.92 -2.01
C PHE A 46 -9.39 5.73 -1.77
N GLU A 47 -10.13 6.76 -1.36
CA GLU A 47 -11.59 6.73 -1.25
C GLU A 47 -12.27 6.50 -2.62
N PRO A 48 -11.97 7.28 -3.69
CA PRO A 48 -12.50 7.01 -5.02
C PRO A 48 -12.11 5.64 -5.58
N LEU A 49 -10.87 5.22 -5.35
CA LEU A 49 -10.39 3.90 -5.74
C LEU A 49 -11.18 2.79 -5.03
N ALA A 50 -11.39 2.90 -3.72
CA ALA A 50 -12.19 1.97 -2.94
C ALA A 50 -13.61 1.88 -3.49
N SER A 51 -14.29 3.02 -3.66
CA SER A 51 -15.65 3.05 -4.21
C SER A 51 -15.74 2.39 -5.59
N ARG A 52 -14.73 2.60 -6.44
CA ARG A 52 -14.70 1.99 -7.77
C ARG A 52 -14.43 0.49 -7.73
N ILE A 53 -13.49 0.04 -6.90
CA ILE A 53 -13.21 -1.39 -6.68
C ILE A 53 -14.49 -2.11 -6.22
N GLU A 54 -15.16 -1.56 -5.21
CA GLU A 54 -16.38 -2.14 -4.65
C GLU A 54 -17.53 -2.19 -5.67
N LYS A 55 -17.71 -1.13 -6.46
CA LYS A 55 -18.78 -1.03 -7.44
C LYS A 55 -18.56 -1.88 -8.70
N ASP A 56 -17.34 -1.86 -9.24
CA ASP A 56 -17.09 -2.31 -10.61
C ASP A 56 -16.40 -3.68 -10.68
N LEU A 57 -15.92 -4.22 -9.57
CA LEU A 57 -15.03 -5.40 -9.59
C LEU A 57 -15.29 -6.42 -8.48
N LEU A 58 -15.57 -6.01 -7.25
CA LEU A 58 -15.69 -6.95 -6.13
C LEU A 58 -16.94 -7.82 -6.25
N GLU A 59 -16.75 -9.10 -6.00
CA GLU A 59 -17.80 -10.10 -5.89
C GLU A 59 -17.67 -10.81 -4.54
N GLU A 60 -18.78 -11.32 -4.01
CA GLU A 60 -18.77 -12.18 -2.84
C GLU A 60 -17.79 -13.37 -3.03
N PRO A 61 -17.01 -13.76 -2.01
CA PRO A 61 -17.06 -13.31 -0.61
C PRO A 61 -16.19 -12.07 -0.27
N PHE A 62 -15.65 -11.36 -1.26
CA PHE A 62 -14.68 -10.28 -1.04
C PHE A 62 -15.34 -8.94 -0.74
N LYS A 63 -14.74 -8.20 0.19
CA LYS A 63 -15.14 -6.83 0.52
C LYS A 63 -13.92 -5.97 0.87
N ILE A 64 -14.10 -4.66 0.83
CA ILE A 64 -13.13 -3.73 1.41
C ILE A 64 -13.20 -3.88 2.93
N THR A 65 -12.06 -4.20 3.54
CA THR A 65 -11.95 -4.38 4.99
C THR A 65 -11.24 -3.21 5.64
N TYR A 66 -10.26 -2.60 4.95
CA TYR A 66 -9.54 -1.42 5.42
C TYR A 66 -9.37 -0.38 4.33
N LEU A 67 -9.29 0.86 4.77
CA LEU A 67 -8.94 2.00 3.95
C LEU A 67 -8.21 3.05 4.80
N ASP A 68 -7.04 3.48 4.34
CA ASP A 68 -6.33 4.64 4.89
C ASP A 68 -5.81 5.57 3.78
N TRP A 69 -4.94 6.52 4.15
CA TRP A 69 -4.39 7.51 3.22
C TRP A 69 -3.36 6.96 2.23
N GLY A 70 -2.94 5.71 2.39
CA GLY A 70 -1.90 5.06 1.60
C GLY A 70 -2.26 3.66 1.14
N SER A 71 -3.43 3.13 1.51
CA SER A 71 -3.81 1.74 1.27
C SER A 71 -5.31 1.45 1.27
N VAL A 72 -5.69 0.50 0.40
CA VAL A 72 -7.00 -0.15 0.34
C VAL A 72 -6.76 -1.64 0.57
N TYR A 73 -7.52 -2.30 1.44
CA TYR A 73 -7.39 -3.74 1.67
C TYR A 73 -8.70 -4.44 1.35
N VAL A 74 -8.61 -5.47 0.51
CA VAL A 74 -9.73 -6.33 0.14
C VAL A 74 -9.49 -7.75 0.66
N ALA A 75 -10.46 -8.30 1.38
CA ALA A 75 -10.42 -9.63 1.99
C ALA A 75 -11.83 -10.25 2.11
N LYS A 76 -11.93 -11.55 2.44
CA LYS A 76 -13.22 -12.19 2.75
C LYS A 76 -13.78 -11.68 4.08
N ARG A 77 -15.11 -11.69 4.23
CA ARG A 77 -15.81 -11.13 5.40
C ARG A 77 -15.40 -11.76 6.73
N GLU A 78 -15.17 -13.06 6.72
CA GLU A 78 -14.77 -13.88 7.86
C GLU A 78 -13.29 -13.70 8.23
N TRP A 79 -12.52 -12.98 7.42
CA TRP A 79 -11.12 -12.66 7.68
C TRP A 79 -11.02 -11.28 8.31
N ARG A 80 -10.82 -11.24 9.62
CA ARG A 80 -10.83 -10.00 10.39
C ARG A 80 -9.51 -9.25 10.24
N GLN A 81 -9.62 -7.97 9.89
CA GLN A 81 -8.52 -7.05 9.67
C GLN A 81 -7.77 -6.64 10.96
N ASP A 82 -8.46 -6.71 12.10
CA ASP A 82 -7.96 -6.27 13.41
C ASP A 82 -7.34 -7.41 14.22
N GLU A 83 -7.36 -8.64 13.68
CA GLU A 83 -6.83 -9.83 14.33
C GLU A 83 -5.47 -10.23 13.74
N LYS A 84 -4.80 -11.20 14.39
CA LYS A 84 -3.45 -11.67 14.04
C LYS A 84 -3.37 -12.35 12.65
N ASP A 85 -4.51 -12.44 11.96
CA ASP A 85 -4.75 -12.93 10.60
C ASP A 85 -4.44 -11.89 9.51
N ARG A 86 -3.90 -10.72 9.88
CA ARG A 86 -3.47 -9.69 8.92
C ARG A 86 -2.59 -10.27 7.81
N GLY A 87 -3.10 -10.11 6.59
CA GLY A 87 -2.34 -10.22 5.35
C GLY A 87 -1.96 -11.66 5.02
N ILE A 88 -2.93 -12.43 4.53
CA ILE A 88 -2.63 -13.56 3.64
C ILE A 88 -3.36 -13.31 2.33
N TYR A 89 -4.57 -12.76 2.43
CA TYR A 89 -5.37 -12.27 1.33
C TYR A 89 -5.67 -10.78 1.54
N ALA A 90 -4.72 -9.93 1.20
CA ALA A 90 -5.01 -8.54 0.98
C ALA A 90 -4.50 -8.24 -0.43
N ILE A 91 -5.42 -7.87 -1.32
CA ILE A 91 -5.04 -7.17 -2.53
C ILE A 91 -4.95 -5.71 -2.10
N CYS A 92 -3.73 -5.20 -1.98
CA CYS A 92 -3.52 -3.85 -1.47
C CYS A 92 -2.86 -2.95 -2.49
N VAL A 93 -2.96 -1.64 -2.25
CA VAL A 93 -2.04 -0.64 -2.78
C VAL A 93 -1.25 -0.16 -1.57
N GLU A 94 0.03 -0.50 -1.42
CA GLU A 94 0.76 -0.19 -0.18
C GLU A 94 1.88 0.84 -0.41
N LYS A 95 2.07 1.74 0.57
CA LYS A 95 3.23 2.65 0.69
C LYS A 95 4.21 2.19 1.77
N TRP A 96 4.44 0.88 1.88
CA TRP A 96 5.14 0.31 3.04
C TRP A 96 6.63 0.04 2.81
N ASN A 97 7.09 -0.11 1.57
CA ASN A 97 8.49 -0.38 1.30
C ASN A 97 9.13 0.73 0.46
N ARG A 98 10.00 1.55 1.09
CA ARG A 98 10.90 2.50 0.42
C ARG A 98 10.21 3.56 -0.45
N GLY A 99 8.92 3.82 -0.23
CA GLY A 99 8.16 4.83 -0.97
C GLY A 99 7.68 4.38 -2.35
N TRP A 100 7.74 3.08 -2.66
CA TRP A 100 7.17 2.54 -3.90
C TRP A 100 5.77 2.01 -3.65
N PRO A 101 4.77 2.36 -4.48
CA PRO A 101 3.49 1.70 -4.43
C PRO A 101 3.65 0.23 -4.83
N THR A 102 3.02 -0.65 -4.07
CA THR A 102 2.99 -2.09 -4.35
C THR A 102 1.57 -2.57 -4.47
N ILE A 103 1.29 -3.40 -5.48
CA ILE A 103 0.00 -4.06 -5.65
C ILE A 103 0.18 -5.56 -5.75
N GLY A 104 -0.48 -6.29 -4.87
CA GLY A 104 -0.24 -7.72 -4.72
C GLY A 104 -1.03 -8.36 -3.60
N ILE A 105 -0.80 -9.65 -3.42
CA ILE A 105 -1.27 -10.45 -2.29
C ILE A 105 -0.26 -10.26 -1.15
N VAL A 106 -0.66 -9.51 -0.13
CA VAL A 106 0.27 -9.03 0.91
C VAL A 106 0.12 -9.72 2.24
N ARG A 107 1.21 -9.69 3.01
CA ARG A 107 1.28 -10.22 4.36
C ARG A 107 2.02 -9.34 5.35
N ASN A 108 1.69 -9.48 6.64
CA ASN A 108 2.30 -8.65 7.68
C ASN A 108 3.35 -9.37 8.54
N LYS A 109 3.71 -10.64 8.26
CA LYS A 109 4.73 -11.40 9.00
C LYS A 109 5.56 -12.35 8.11
N PRO A 110 6.81 -12.70 8.49
CA PRO A 110 7.67 -13.65 7.78
C PRO A 110 7.13 -15.10 7.70
N PHE A 111 7.68 -15.90 6.78
CA PHE A 111 7.20 -17.23 6.38
C PHE A 111 7.22 -18.26 7.50
N THR A 112 6.16 -19.06 7.59
CA THR A 112 6.14 -20.19 8.53
C THR A 112 5.37 -21.45 8.05
N THR A 113 4.77 -21.47 6.84
CA THR A 113 4.04 -22.67 6.36
C THR A 113 4.38 -23.10 4.93
N ASP A 114 4.20 -24.39 4.63
CA ASP A 114 4.39 -24.97 3.30
C ASP A 114 3.34 -24.48 2.29
N THR A 115 2.14 -24.12 2.75
CA THR A 115 1.08 -23.56 1.88
C THR A 115 1.46 -22.17 1.36
N GLU A 116 2.08 -21.31 2.19
CA GLU A 116 2.59 -20.01 1.73
C GLU A 116 3.66 -20.15 0.63
N LYS A 117 4.50 -21.19 0.70
CA LYS A 117 5.48 -21.50 -0.34
C LYS A 117 4.81 -21.89 -1.66
N GLN A 118 3.77 -22.72 -1.60
CA GLN A 118 3.00 -23.11 -2.79
C GLN A 118 2.31 -21.90 -3.44
N ILE A 119 1.76 -20.98 -2.64
CA ILE A 119 1.21 -19.72 -3.13
C ILE A 119 2.30 -18.91 -3.84
N GLY A 120 3.46 -18.73 -3.20
CA GLY A 120 4.60 -18.02 -3.77
C GLY A 120 5.07 -18.60 -5.11
N ASP A 121 5.12 -19.93 -5.24
CA ASP A 121 5.50 -20.61 -6.48
C ASP A 121 4.48 -20.38 -7.60
N ILE A 122 3.17 -20.40 -7.30
CA ILE A 122 2.11 -20.10 -8.26
C ILE A 122 2.23 -18.65 -8.74
N LEU A 123 2.36 -17.71 -7.81
CA LEU A 123 2.44 -16.28 -8.12
C LEU A 123 3.72 -15.95 -8.91
N SER A 124 4.84 -16.61 -8.60
CA SER A 124 6.10 -16.43 -9.34
C SER A 124 5.98 -16.82 -10.81
N ARG A 125 5.18 -17.85 -11.14
CA ARG A 125 4.87 -18.23 -12.53
C ARG A 125 4.00 -17.19 -13.25
N GLN A 126 3.32 -16.33 -12.51
CA GLN A 126 2.51 -15.21 -13.01
C GLN A 126 3.30 -13.89 -13.03
N ASN A 127 4.63 -13.94 -12.96
CA ASN A 127 5.55 -12.78 -12.90
C ASN A 127 5.46 -11.93 -11.62
N PHE A 128 4.87 -12.44 -10.54
CA PHE A 128 4.91 -11.77 -9.25
C PHE A 128 6.27 -11.99 -8.61
N ARG A 129 6.77 -10.98 -7.90
CA ARG A 129 8.01 -11.11 -7.12
C ARG A 129 7.65 -11.46 -5.67
N PRO A 130 8.12 -12.60 -5.14
CA PRO A 130 8.02 -12.87 -3.72
C PRO A 130 9.03 -11.98 -2.99
N THR A 131 8.61 -11.35 -1.90
CA THR A 131 9.54 -10.71 -0.95
C THR A 131 9.21 -11.17 0.46
N GLN A 132 10.14 -10.97 1.39
CA GLN A 132 9.97 -11.41 2.78
C GLN A 132 8.67 -10.89 3.43
N TRP A 133 8.10 -9.80 2.91
CA TRP A 133 6.88 -9.18 3.42
C TRP A 133 5.65 -9.38 2.52
N TYR A 134 5.78 -9.88 1.28
CA TYR A 134 4.65 -9.99 0.35
C TYR A 134 4.65 -11.33 -0.38
N LEU A 135 3.52 -12.07 -0.32
CA LEU A 135 3.38 -13.40 -0.92
C LEU A 135 3.47 -13.33 -2.45
N GLY A 136 3.06 -12.22 -3.03
CA GLY A 136 3.46 -11.81 -4.36
C GLY A 136 2.92 -10.44 -4.67
N TYR A 137 3.71 -9.60 -5.32
CA TYR A 137 3.23 -8.36 -5.93
C TYR A 137 3.65 -8.28 -7.39
N ILE A 138 2.85 -7.57 -8.19
CA ILE A 138 3.31 -7.07 -9.48
C ILE A 138 4.15 -5.85 -9.14
N PRO A 139 5.49 -5.86 -9.37
CA PRO A 139 6.24 -4.62 -9.33
C PRO A 139 5.58 -3.71 -10.35
N ILE A 140 5.10 -2.55 -9.93
CA ILE A 140 4.52 -1.57 -10.84
C ILE A 140 5.70 -1.02 -11.67
N PRO A 141 5.96 -1.54 -12.89
CA PRO A 141 7.25 -1.36 -13.56
C PRO A 141 7.42 0.10 -14.01
N ASP A 142 6.29 0.76 -14.27
CA ASP A 142 6.18 2.11 -14.80
C ASP A 142 5.71 3.12 -13.74
N TRP A 143 5.88 2.84 -12.44
CA TRP A 143 5.72 3.91 -11.45
C TRP A 143 6.91 4.87 -11.53
N ASN A 144 6.96 5.60 -12.62
CA ASN A 144 8.06 6.45 -13.07
C ASN A 144 7.99 7.83 -12.40
N TYR A 145 7.52 7.89 -11.15
CA TYR A 145 7.74 9.06 -10.30
C TYR A 145 9.07 8.84 -9.60
N GLY A 146 10.14 9.23 -10.28
CA GLY A 146 11.52 9.12 -9.77
C GLY A 146 11.75 9.78 -8.40
N ASP A 147 10.78 10.58 -7.91
CA ASP A 147 10.67 11.14 -6.56
C ASP A 147 9.21 11.06 -6.05
N LEU A 148 9.02 10.78 -4.76
CA LEU A 148 7.73 10.89 -4.04
C LEU A 148 7.07 12.26 -4.21
N ARG A 149 7.83 13.31 -4.54
CA ARG A 149 7.29 14.64 -4.88
C ARG A 149 6.43 14.62 -6.14
N ASP A 150 6.82 13.91 -7.19
CA ASP A 150 6.06 13.82 -8.44
C ASP A 150 4.74 13.06 -8.22
N TYR A 151 4.84 11.97 -7.45
CA TYR A 151 3.85 11.50 -6.48
C TYR A 151 2.71 12.47 -6.17
N TYR A 152 3.00 13.26 -5.14
CA TYR A 152 2.05 14.14 -4.53
C TYR A 152 1.63 15.29 -5.44
N ARG A 153 2.48 15.71 -6.39
CA ARG A 153 2.09 16.69 -7.40
C ARG A 153 0.90 16.17 -8.21
N ILE A 154 0.89 14.90 -8.59
CA ILE A 154 -0.19 14.34 -9.41
C ILE A 154 -1.42 14.05 -8.56
N VAL A 155 -1.26 13.63 -7.30
CA VAL A 155 -2.40 13.59 -6.35
C VAL A 155 -3.11 14.95 -6.26
N LEU A 156 -2.35 16.05 -6.29
CA LEU A 156 -2.90 17.40 -6.22
C LEU A 156 -3.51 17.86 -7.54
N LEU A 157 -2.86 17.59 -8.68
CA LEU A 157 -3.20 18.15 -9.99
C LEU A 157 -4.09 17.24 -10.84
N ASN A 158 -3.88 15.92 -10.80
CA ASN A 158 -4.61 14.93 -11.60
C ASN A 158 -4.81 13.60 -10.83
N PRO A 159 -5.61 13.60 -9.75
CA PRO A 159 -5.76 12.41 -8.90
C PRO A 159 -6.45 11.23 -9.61
N LEU A 160 -7.30 11.48 -10.61
CA LEU A 160 -8.02 10.42 -11.32
C LEU A 160 -7.09 9.52 -12.13
N GLU A 161 -5.99 10.06 -12.66
CA GLU A 161 -4.96 9.27 -13.33
C GLU A 161 -4.37 8.22 -12.40
N ILE A 162 -4.12 8.58 -11.14
CA ILE A 162 -3.64 7.66 -10.11
C ILE A 162 -4.70 6.61 -9.77
N VAL A 163 -5.97 7.01 -9.67
CA VAL A 163 -7.09 6.10 -9.40
C VAL A 163 -7.23 5.07 -10.52
N ASP A 164 -7.26 5.51 -11.78
CA ASP A 164 -7.33 4.65 -12.96
C ASP A 164 -6.16 3.67 -13.01
N PHE A 165 -4.96 4.18 -12.75
CA PHE A 165 -3.75 3.39 -12.72
C PHE A 165 -3.85 2.28 -11.67
N PHE A 166 -4.11 2.62 -10.40
CA PHE A 166 -4.19 1.63 -9.33
C PHE A 166 -5.35 0.66 -9.52
N PHE A 167 -6.50 1.12 -10.04
CA PHE A 167 -7.63 0.26 -10.34
C PHE A 167 -7.28 -0.83 -11.35
N ASN A 168 -6.56 -0.48 -12.43
CA ASN A 168 -6.17 -1.45 -13.45
C ASN A 168 -5.20 -2.51 -12.92
N TYR A 169 -4.24 -2.13 -12.08
CA TYR A 169 -3.34 -3.09 -11.44
C TYR A 169 -4.06 -3.95 -10.40
N PHE A 170 -4.95 -3.35 -9.59
CA PHE A 170 -5.78 -4.10 -8.67
C PHE A 170 -6.61 -5.16 -9.41
N LYS A 171 -7.24 -4.78 -10.52
CA LYS A 171 -8.01 -5.68 -11.38
C LYS A 171 -7.18 -6.87 -11.85
N GLN A 172 -5.94 -6.66 -12.28
CA GLN A 172 -5.05 -7.75 -12.69
C GLN A 172 -4.80 -8.73 -11.54
N VAL A 173 -4.46 -8.25 -10.35
CA VAL A 173 -4.22 -9.12 -9.18
C VAL A 173 -5.49 -9.86 -8.78
N TYR A 174 -6.63 -9.16 -8.75
CA TYR A 174 -7.93 -9.76 -8.45
C TYR A 174 -8.28 -10.88 -9.41
N GLU A 175 -8.14 -10.65 -10.72
CA GLU A 175 -8.42 -11.66 -11.74
C GLU A 175 -7.48 -12.87 -11.62
N ILE A 176 -6.21 -12.67 -11.27
CA ILE A 176 -5.27 -13.78 -11.07
C ILE A 176 -5.72 -14.65 -9.90
N VAL A 177 -6.16 -14.05 -8.80
CA VAL A 177 -6.67 -14.81 -7.66
C VAL A 177 -7.91 -15.61 -8.03
N ARG A 178 -8.85 -14.98 -8.74
CA ARG A 178 -10.14 -15.60 -9.10
C ARG A 178 -10.02 -16.67 -10.19
N LYS A 179 -9.10 -16.51 -11.14
CA LYS A 179 -8.98 -17.38 -12.33
C LYS A 179 -7.90 -18.45 -12.21
N THR A 180 -6.95 -18.32 -11.29
CA THR A 180 -5.88 -19.33 -11.13
C THR A 180 -6.39 -20.54 -10.35
N PRO A 181 -6.41 -21.75 -10.95
CA PRO A 181 -6.93 -22.93 -10.28
C PRO A 181 -6.19 -23.23 -8.98
N GLY A 182 -6.93 -23.45 -7.89
CA GLY A 182 -6.37 -23.82 -6.58
C GLY A 182 -5.82 -22.66 -5.76
N LEU A 183 -5.63 -21.46 -6.34
CA LEU A 183 -4.98 -20.35 -5.63
C LEU A 183 -5.85 -19.83 -4.49
N GLU A 184 -7.16 -19.64 -4.70
CA GLU A 184 -8.07 -19.22 -3.65
C GLU A 184 -8.13 -20.24 -2.50
N GLN A 185 -8.18 -21.54 -2.81
CA GLN A 185 -8.21 -22.60 -1.79
C GLN A 185 -6.91 -22.64 -0.97
N LEU A 186 -5.77 -22.40 -1.62
CA LEU A 186 -4.48 -22.30 -0.92
C LEU A 186 -4.43 -21.08 0.00
N LEU A 187 -4.98 -19.94 -0.45
CA LEU A 187 -5.09 -18.73 0.37
C LEU A 187 -5.98 -18.97 1.60
N ASP A 188 -7.14 -19.60 1.42
CA ASP A 188 -8.03 -19.99 2.51
C ASP A 188 -7.32 -20.89 3.52
N ARG A 189 -6.63 -21.93 3.03
CA ARG A 189 -5.88 -22.87 3.85
C ARG A 189 -4.76 -22.18 4.63
N SER A 190 -4.05 -21.24 4.01
CA SER A 190 -2.97 -20.51 4.66
C SER A 190 -3.48 -19.67 5.83
N VAL A 191 -4.68 -19.09 5.73
CA VAL A 191 -5.33 -18.36 6.85
C VAL A 191 -5.59 -19.29 8.02
N GLU A 192 -6.18 -20.47 7.76
CA GLU A 192 -6.50 -21.43 8.80
C GLU A 192 -5.25 -22.04 9.48
N GLU A 193 -4.22 -22.37 8.70
CA GLU A 193 -2.94 -22.85 9.24
C GLU A 193 -2.31 -21.82 10.21
N ARG A 194 -2.43 -20.54 9.90
CA ARG A 194 -1.88 -19.46 10.72
C ARG A 194 -2.67 -19.25 12.01
N LYS A 195 -4.00 -19.28 11.95
CA LYS A 195 -4.86 -19.25 13.15
C LYS A 195 -4.47 -20.35 14.15
N ALA A 196 -4.12 -21.54 13.66
CA ALA A 196 -3.73 -22.67 14.48
C ALA A 196 -2.35 -22.52 15.16
N GLN A 197 -1.39 -21.83 14.55
CA GLN A 197 -0.06 -21.62 15.13
C GLN A 197 -0.06 -20.69 16.36
N VAL A 198 -1.04 -19.80 16.46
CA VAL A 198 -1.13 -18.80 17.54
C VAL A 198 -1.75 -19.36 18.82
N GLN A 199 -2.40 -20.53 18.75
CA GLN A 199 -3.02 -21.20 19.89
C GLN A 199 -2.06 -22.12 20.68
N LYS A 200 -0.79 -22.21 20.26
CA LYS A 200 0.28 -22.92 20.95
C LYS A 200 1.21 -21.95 21.66
#